data_AF-A0A151EQ07-F1
#
_entry.id   AF-A0A151EQ07-F1
#
_cell.length_a   1.000
_cell.length_b   1.000
_cell.length_c   1.000
_cell.angle_alpha   90.00
_cell.angle_beta   90.00
_cell.angle_gamma   90.00
#
_symmetry.space_group_name_H-M   'P 1'
#
loop_
_entity.id
_entity.type
_entity.pdbx_description
1 polymer ?
#
loop_
_entity_poly.entity_id
_entity_poly.type
_entity_poly.pdbx_seq_one_letter_code
_entity_poly.pdbx_strand_id
1 'polypeptide(L)'
;MKIISNRFSLIFYCALFNLLFEYSARGLKQFVGRPLFALALFGIYFTYFSMLEDLMVRFRLKNYQIILVAFLYGLFPIAFLTGNLFNTKVYSGIIVAGVNIGTLLIIGILAWGIVQGIVTLYFANRILARDWNHPRMGKVGWSAAVVYQFLVMVYAHTNPVTPRGTPVGYLVFGLLVIVAVFLVIKSLKTPKPSIQLFQPSKLMDFLAFGSVVIFLILGTFFISGEQIVTSQPLNLLAVTLENIWVFFCGLAFFVYRLQKKSDVIV
;
A
#
# COMPACT_ATOMS: atom_id res chain seq x y z
N MET A 1 17.01 -10.52 -28.42
CA MET A 1 16.97 -9.66 -27.22
C MET A 1 15.70 -10.03 -26.44
N LYS A 2 15.82 -10.86 -25.39
CA LYS A 2 14.65 -11.25 -24.57
C LYS A 2 14.16 -10.00 -23.86
N ILE A 3 13.00 -9.51 -24.28
CA ILE A 3 12.27 -8.41 -23.66
C ILE A 3 12.32 -8.63 -22.15
N ILE A 4 12.82 -7.64 -21.40
CA ILE A 4 12.79 -7.60 -19.93
C ILE A 4 11.44 -8.15 -19.50
N SER A 5 11.44 -9.20 -18.67
CA SER A 5 10.22 -9.94 -18.39
C SER A 5 9.12 -8.98 -17.95
N ASN A 6 7.92 -9.18 -18.52
CA ASN A 6 6.72 -8.40 -18.27
C ASN A 6 6.50 -8.10 -16.76
N ARG A 7 6.88 -9.06 -15.91
CA ARG A 7 6.92 -8.95 -14.44
C ARG A 7 7.54 -7.65 -13.90
N PHE A 8 8.76 -7.30 -14.29
CA PHE A 8 9.45 -6.16 -13.68
C PHE A 8 8.81 -4.83 -14.08
N SER A 9 8.26 -4.75 -15.29
CA SER A 9 7.51 -3.58 -15.73
C SER A 9 6.19 -3.45 -14.95
N LEU A 10 5.49 -4.55 -14.70
CA LEU A 10 4.29 -4.56 -13.87
C LEU A 10 4.59 -4.09 -12.43
N ILE A 11 5.63 -4.65 -11.79
CA ILE A 11 6.10 -4.23 -10.46
C ILE A 11 6.46 -2.74 -10.45
N PHE A 12 7.13 -2.28 -11.49
CA PHE A 12 7.51 -0.87 -11.63
C PHE A 12 6.30 0.05 -11.71
N TYR A 13 5.28 -0.29 -12.50
CA TYR A 13 4.03 0.48 -12.55
C TYR A 13 3.31 0.51 -11.19
N CYS A 14 3.30 -0.61 -10.47
CA CYS A 14 2.74 -0.65 -9.12
C CYS A 14 3.50 0.27 -8.16
N ALA A 15 4.84 0.25 -8.22
CA ALA A 15 5.69 1.10 -7.39
C ALA A 15 5.51 2.59 -7.73
N LEU A 16 5.41 2.95 -9.00
CA LEU A 16 5.15 4.32 -9.43
C LEU A 16 3.78 4.82 -8.97
N PHE A 17 2.73 4.00 -9.08
CA PHE A 17 1.40 4.36 -8.58
C PHE A 17 1.43 4.64 -7.07
N ASN A 18 2.16 3.82 -6.31
CA ASN A 18 2.28 4.01 -4.86
C ASN A 18 3.17 5.19 -4.47
N LEU A 19 4.23 5.46 -5.24
CA LEU A 19 4.98 6.70 -5.09
C LEU A 19 4.10 7.92 -5.36
N LEU A 20 3.20 7.82 -6.33
CA LEU A 20 2.26 8.88 -6.63
C LEU A 20 1.26 9.10 -5.48
N PHE A 21 0.80 8.03 -4.83
CA PHE A 21 0.05 8.12 -3.58
C PHE A 21 0.86 8.84 -2.49
N GLU A 22 2.13 8.47 -2.26
CA GLU A 22 2.95 9.18 -1.27
C GLU A 22 3.21 10.63 -1.67
N TYR A 23 3.31 10.91 -2.98
CA TYR A 23 3.44 12.26 -3.51
C TYR A 23 2.21 13.10 -3.22
N SER A 24 1.00 12.54 -3.29
CA SER A 24 -0.22 13.28 -2.92
C SER A 24 -0.26 13.68 -1.46
N ALA A 25 0.37 12.90 -0.58
CA ALA A 25 0.41 13.15 0.86
C ALA A 25 1.59 14.05 1.30
N ARG A 26 2.64 14.18 0.47
CA ARG A 26 3.91 14.84 0.85
C ARG A 26 4.32 16.01 -0.04
N GLY A 27 3.79 16.07 -1.26
CA GLY A 27 4.02 17.11 -2.23
C GLY A 27 5.40 17.14 -2.87
N LEU A 28 5.53 18.02 -3.87
CA LEU A 28 6.74 18.17 -4.67
C LEU A 28 7.97 18.57 -3.84
N LYS A 29 7.82 19.49 -2.89
CA LYS A 29 8.95 19.98 -2.08
C LYS A 29 9.62 18.87 -1.28
N GLN A 30 8.86 17.94 -0.70
CA GLN A 30 9.47 16.83 0.03
C GLN A 30 10.10 15.79 -0.90
N PHE A 31 9.47 15.49 -2.03
CA PHE A 31 10.00 14.53 -2.99
C PHE A 31 11.30 15.00 -3.64
N VAL A 32 11.37 16.27 -4.03
CA VAL A 32 12.56 16.88 -4.64
C VAL A 32 13.61 17.24 -3.59
N GLY A 33 13.19 17.78 -2.45
CA GLY A 33 14.09 18.19 -1.37
C GLY A 33 14.70 17.03 -0.60
N ARG A 34 14.15 15.81 -0.69
CA ARG A 34 14.65 14.60 -0.01
C ARG A 34 14.74 13.41 -0.97
N PRO A 35 15.64 13.46 -1.97
CA PRO A 35 15.71 12.44 -3.02
C PRO A 35 16.02 11.04 -2.48
N LEU A 36 16.85 10.94 -1.43
CA LEU A 36 17.14 9.66 -0.78
C LEU A 36 15.89 9.03 -0.13
N PHE A 37 14.99 9.85 0.40
CA PHE A 37 13.73 9.37 0.96
C PHE A 37 12.78 8.88 -0.15
N ALA A 38 12.69 9.61 -1.26
CA ALA A 38 11.90 9.17 -2.42
C ALA A 38 12.44 7.84 -3.00
N LEU A 39 13.76 7.68 -3.10
CA LEU A 39 14.39 6.42 -3.49
C LEU A 39 14.13 5.30 -2.47
N ALA A 40 14.17 5.63 -1.18
CA ALA A 40 13.86 4.68 -0.13
C ALA A 40 12.42 4.16 -0.27
N LEU A 41 11.44 5.07 -0.45
CA LEU A 41 10.04 4.73 -0.71
C LEU A 41 9.88 3.91 -1.99
N PHE A 42 10.57 4.28 -3.08
CA PHE A 42 10.54 3.51 -4.32
C PHE A 42 10.93 2.06 -4.05
N GLY A 43 12.05 1.84 -3.37
CA GLY A 43 12.51 0.50 -3.03
C GLY A 43 11.55 -0.24 -2.08
N ILE A 44 10.89 0.46 -1.16
CA ILE A 44 9.84 -0.11 -0.29
C ILE A 44 8.71 -0.68 -1.16
N TYR A 45 8.15 0.11 -2.08
CA TYR A 45 7.07 -0.37 -2.92
C TYR A 45 7.54 -1.42 -3.93
N PHE A 46 8.70 -1.23 -4.54
CA PHE A 46 9.25 -2.17 -5.51
C PHE A 46 9.47 -3.56 -4.90
N THR A 47 10.07 -3.62 -3.71
CA THR A 47 10.29 -4.90 -3.01
C THR A 47 8.98 -5.49 -2.48
N TYR A 48 8.04 -4.67 -2.01
CA TYR A 48 6.68 -5.11 -1.65
C TYR A 48 5.97 -5.79 -2.82
N PHE A 49 5.87 -5.13 -3.97
CA PHE A 49 5.22 -5.70 -5.15
C PHE A 49 6.00 -6.87 -5.74
N SER A 50 7.33 -6.91 -5.60
CA SER A 50 8.12 -8.09 -5.98
C SER A 50 7.72 -9.33 -5.18
N MET A 51 7.52 -9.17 -3.87
CA MET A 51 7.07 -10.21 -2.95
C MET A 51 5.60 -10.57 -3.19
N LEU A 52 4.72 -9.58 -3.34
CA LEU A 52 3.30 -9.79 -3.60
C LEU A 52 3.08 -10.52 -4.94
N GLU A 53 3.73 -10.09 -6.01
CA GLU A 53 3.64 -10.75 -7.32
C GLU A 53 4.12 -12.22 -7.26
N ASP A 54 5.17 -12.51 -6.49
CA ASP A 54 5.60 -13.89 -6.25
C ASP A 54 4.52 -14.72 -5.53
N LEU A 55 3.86 -14.16 -4.50
CA LEU A 55 2.74 -14.82 -3.83
C LEU A 55 1.56 -15.01 -4.78
N MET A 56 1.25 -14.02 -5.63
CA MET A 56 0.18 -14.10 -6.63
C MET A 56 0.44 -15.22 -7.64
N VAL A 57 1.65 -15.32 -8.18
CA VAL A 57 1.99 -16.40 -9.12
C VAL A 57 2.03 -17.77 -8.44
N ARG A 58 2.49 -17.85 -7.19
CA ARG A 58 2.57 -19.13 -6.44
C ARG A 58 1.22 -19.66 -5.99
N PHE A 59 0.38 -18.78 -5.45
CA PHE A 59 -0.83 -19.16 -4.72
C PHE A 59 -2.12 -18.74 -5.43
N ARG A 60 -2.04 -17.98 -6.53
CA ARG A 60 -3.21 -17.46 -7.28
C ARG A 60 -4.13 -16.68 -6.34
N LEU A 61 -3.57 -15.65 -5.70
CA LEU A 61 -4.27 -14.89 -4.66
C LEU A 61 -5.56 -14.26 -5.19
N LYS A 62 -6.62 -14.38 -4.39
CA LYS A 62 -7.88 -13.65 -4.53
C LYS A 62 -7.76 -12.26 -3.91
N ASN A 63 -8.68 -11.36 -4.27
CA ASN A 63 -8.65 -9.97 -3.78
C ASN A 63 -8.60 -9.85 -2.25
N TYR A 64 -9.34 -10.66 -1.50
CA TYR A 64 -9.29 -10.60 -0.03
C TYR A 64 -7.93 -11.06 0.53
N GLN A 65 -7.24 -11.98 -0.15
CA GLN A 65 -5.89 -12.43 0.24
C GLN A 65 -4.87 -11.34 -0.06
N ILE A 66 -5.02 -10.63 -1.19
CA ILE A 66 -4.20 -9.46 -1.53
C ILE A 66 -4.39 -8.38 -0.46
N ILE A 67 -5.63 -8.04 -0.10
CA ILE A 67 -5.94 -7.08 0.96
C ILE A 67 -5.29 -7.49 2.27
N LEU A 68 -5.33 -8.78 2.62
CA LEU A 68 -4.75 -9.28 3.86
C LEU A 68 -3.22 -9.24 3.85
N VAL A 69 -2.57 -9.57 2.73
CA VAL A 69 -1.11 -9.44 2.57
C VAL A 69 -0.70 -7.97 2.60
N ALA A 70 -1.46 -7.10 1.94
CA ALA A 70 -1.25 -5.66 1.96
C ALA A 70 -1.42 -5.06 3.35
N PHE A 71 -2.44 -5.49 4.10
CA PHE A 71 -2.63 -5.11 5.50
C PHE A 71 -1.46 -5.56 6.36
N LEU A 72 -1.09 -6.85 6.30
CA LEU A 72 0.05 -7.40 7.05
C LEU A 72 1.33 -6.62 6.76
N TYR A 73 1.60 -6.36 5.48
CA TYR A 73 2.76 -5.58 5.07
C TYR A 73 2.65 -4.14 5.58
N GLY A 74 1.51 -3.47 5.36
CA GLY A 74 1.24 -2.09 5.73
C GLY A 74 1.35 -1.80 7.22
N LEU A 75 1.08 -2.79 8.10
CA LEU A 75 1.29 -2.67 9.54
C LEU A 75 2.71 -2.16 9.88
N PHE A 76 3.74 -2.63 9.17
CA PHE A 76 5.13 -2.27 9.46
C PHE A 76 5.48 -0.83 9.05
N PRO A 77 5.23 -0.36 7.81
CA PRO A 77 5.41 1.06 7.48
C PRO A 77 4.55 1.99 8.34
N ILE A 78 3.31 1.61 8.67
CA ILE A 78 2.45 2.44 9.53
C ILE A 78 3.05 2.56 10.94
N ALA A 79 3.62 1.48 11.49
CA ALA A 79 4.23 1.49 12.83
C ALA A 79 5.63 2.11 12.87
N PHE A 80 6.48 1.84 11.88
CA PHE A 80 7.93 2.12 11.97
C PHE A 80 8.44 3.13 10.95
N LEU A 81 7.83 3.22 9.75
CA LEU A 81 8.20 4.24 8.77
C LEU A 81 7.57 5.59 9.11
N THR A 82 6.28 5.58 9.50
CA THR A 82 5.52 6.80 9.80
C THR A 82 5.21 7.00 11.28
N GLY A 83 5.18 5.92 12.08
CA GLY A 83 4.76 5.98 13.48
C GLY A 83 3.26 6.26 13.67
N ASN A 84 2.49 6.39 12.59
CA ASN A 84 1.08 6.81 12.65
C ASN A 84 0.20 5.81 13.39
N LEU A 85 0.62 4.54 13.51
CA LEU A 85 -0.09 3.56 14.32
C LEU A 85 -0.23 4.01 15.78
N PHE A 86 0.72 4.81 16.27
CA PHE A 86 0.80 5.26 17.66
C PHE A 86 0.49 6.76 17.82
N ASN A 87 0.17 7.45 16.72
CA ASN A 87 0.00 8.88 16.71
C ASN A 87 -1.46 9.26 17.04
N THR A 88 -1.67 10.01 18.12
CA THR A 88 -3.00 10.51 18.54
C THR A 88 -3.50 11.69 17.71
N LYS A 89 -2.63 12.32 16.92
CA LYS A 89 -2.96 13.58 16.22
C LYS A 89 -3.54 13.38 14.82
N VAL A 90 -3.75 12.14 14.39
CA VAL A 90 -4.17 11.83 13.02
C VAL A 90 -5.36 10.86 13.04
N TYR A 91 -6.24 10.94 12.03
CA TYR A 91 -7.32 9.97 11.79
C TYR A 91 -8.18 9.67 13.02
N SER A 92 -8.93 10.67 13.53
CA SER A 92 -9.76 10.64 14.75
C SER A 92 -9.03 10.62 16.08
N GLY A 93 -7.76 10.18 16.13
CA GLY A 93 -6.99 10.12 17.37
C GLY A 93 -7.49 9.11 18.40
N ILE A 94 -8.47 8.26 18.04
CA ILE A 94 -9.02 7.25 18.93
C ILE A 94 -7.98 6.15 19.13
N ILE A 95 -7.32 6.18 20.28
CA ILE A 95 -6.36 5.16 20.73
C ILE A 95 -7.10 4.11 21.56
N VAL A 96 -7.01 2.85 21.14
CA VAL A 96 -7.44 1.70 21.94
C VAL A 96 -6.21 0.85 22.21
N ALA A 97 -5.91 0.61 23.49
CA ALA A 97 -4.74 -0.16 23.93
C ALA A 97 -3.41 0.29 23.28
N GLY A 98 -3.23 1.61 23.12
CA GLY A 98 -2.01 2.18 22.55
C GLY A 98 -1.93 2.19 21.02
N VAL A 99 -2.98 1.77 20.30
CA VAL A 99 -3.05 1.76 18.83
C VAL A 99 -4.16 2.69 18.32
N ASN A 100 -3.84 3.50 17.32
CA ASN A 100 -4.78 4.35 16.61
C ASN A 100 -5.66 3.53 15.65
N ILE A 101 -6.92 3.36 16.02
CA ILE A 101 -7.88 2.55 15.27
C ILE A 101 -8.26 3.20 13.95
N GLY A 102 -8.39 4.53 13.91
CA GLY A 102 -8.67 5.25 12.66
C GLY A 102 -7.56 5.03 11.63
N THR A 103 -6.30 5.11 12.07
CA THR A 103 -5.15 4.77 11.23
C THR A 103 -5.18 3.31 10.76
N LEU A 104 -5.51 2.37 11.64
CA LEU A 104 -5.57 0.96 11.28
C LEU A 104 -6.63 0.67 10.21
N LEU A 105 -7.82 1.26 10.33
CA LEU A 105 -8.91 1.07 9.38
C LEU A 105 -8.67 1.81 8.07
N ILE A 106 -8.34 3.10 8.14
CA ILE A 106 -8.22 3.96 6.97
C ILE A 106 -6.92 3.64 6.23
N ILE A 107 -5.78 3.72 6.91
CA ILE A 107 -4.49 3.51 6.25
C ILE A 107 -4.28 2.00 6.04
N GLY A 108 -4.46 1.18 7.07
CA GLY A 108 -4.18 -0.25 6.98
C GLY A 108 -5.08 -1.00 6.00
N ILE A 109 -6.40 -0.78 6.03
CA ILE A 109 -7.33 -1.54 5.18
C ILE A 109 -7.65 -0.80 3.89
N LEU A 110 -8.07 0.46 3.96
CA LEU A 110 -8.53 1.18 2.76
C LEU A 110 -7.38 1.65 1.88
N ALA A 111 -6.36 2.33 2.46
CA ALA A 111 -5.22 2.78 1.68
C ALA A 111 -4.35 1.59 1.25
N TRP A 112 -3.74 0.85 2.18
CA TRP A 112 -2.86 -0.28 1.85
C TRP A 112 -3.60 -1.42 1.13
N GLY A 113 -4.75 -1.84 1.65
CA GLY A 113 -5.50 -2.95 1.07
C GLY A 113 -6.15 -2.64 -0.27
N ILE A 114 -6.94 -1.56 -0.35
CA ILE A 114 -7.74 -1.27 -1.55
C ILE A 114 -6.96 -0.41 -2.55
N VAL A 115 -6.52 0.78 -2.18
CA VAL A 115 -5.95 1.75 -3.14
C VAL A 115 -4.54 1.34 -3.58
N GLN A 116 -3.65 1.19 -2.62
CA GLN A 116 -2.25 0.82 -2.82
C GLN A 116 -2.09 -0.67 -3.17
N GLY A 117 -3.03 -1.55 -2.81
CA GLY A 117 -3.02 -2.96 -3.16
C GLY A 117 -3.81 -3.24 -4.44
N ILE A 118 -5.13 -3.35 -4.31
CA ILE A 118 -6.04 -3.79 -5.37
C ILE A 118 -6.09 -2.84 -6.57
N VAL A 119 -6.38 -1.55 -6.34
CA VAL A 119 -6.51 -0.56 -7.42
C VAL A 119 -5.18 -0.39 -8.15
N THR A 120 -4.07 -0.44 -7.43
CA THR A 120 -2.72 -0.40 -8.00
C THR A 120 -2.46 -1.59 -8.94
N LEU A 121 -2.71 -2.82 -8.46
CA LEU A 121 -2.51 -4.00 -9.31
C LEU A 121 -3.43 -3.95 -10.54
N TYR A 122 -4.61 -3.36 -10.41
CA TYR A 122 -5.57 -3.24 -11.50
C TYR A 122 -5.03 -2.28 -12.56
N PHE A 123 -4.56 -1.12 -12.11
CA PHE A 123 -3.90 -0.13 -12.96
C PHE A 123 -2.73 -0.76 -13.73
N ALA A 124 -1.84 -1.47 -13.04
CA ALA A 124 -0.68 -2.08 -13.67
C ALA A 124 -1.07 -3.14 -14.72
N ASN A 125 -2.04 -4.00 -14.40
CA ASN A 125 -2.55 -5.00 -15.35
C ASN A 125 -3.30 -4.39 -16.54
N ARG A 126 -3.95 -3.24 -16.32
CA ARG A 126 -4.66 -2.52 -17.37
C ARG A 126 -3.70 -1.95 -18.42
N ILE A 127 -2.49 -1.57 -18.00
CA ILE A 127 -1.40 -1.09 -18.87
C ILE A 127 -0.65 -2.27 -19.50
N LEU A 128 -0.34 -3.29 -18.70
CA LEU A 128 0.46 -4.42 -19.11
C LEU A 128 -0.09 -5.71 -18.49
N ALA A 129 -0.62 -6.59 -19.34
CA ALA A 129 -1.23 -7.85 -18.89
C ALA A 129 -0.21 -8.74 -18.16
N ARG A 130 -0.53 -9.21 -16.95
CA ARG A 130 0.36 -10.09 -16.16
C ARG A 130 0.70 -11.39 -16.88
N ASP A 131 1.99 -11.71 -16.87
CA ASP A 131 2.48 -13.05 -17.21
C ASP A 131 2.42 -13.97 -15.98
N TRP A 132 1.48 -14.91 -15.98
CA TRP A 132 1.28 -15.84 -14.87
C TRP A 132 2.31 -16.98 -14.78
N ASN A 133 3.21 -17.09 -15.75
CA ASN A 133 4.18 -18.17 -15.90
C ASN A 133 5.64 -17.70 -15.76
N HIS A 134 5.86 -16.44 -15.34
CA HIS A 134 7.20 -15.92 -15.15
C HIS A 134 7.95 -16.66 -14.02
N PRO A 135 9.31 -16.63 -14.01
CA PRO A 135 10.10 -17.20 -12.92
C PRO A 135 9.74 -16.60 -11.56
N ARG A 136 9.64 -17.47 -10.55
CA ARG A 136 9.33 -17.11 -9.17
C ARG A 136 10.55 -16.50 -8.47
N MET A 137 10.31 -15.69 -7.45
CA MET A 137 11.35 -15.09 -6.61
C MET A 137 12.04 -16.17 -5.78
N GLY A 138 13.37 -16.26 -5.87
CA GLY A 138 14.17 -17.17 -5.04
C GLY A 138 14.27 -16.70 -3.59
N LYS A 139 14.81 -17.57 -2.72
CA LYS A 139 15.03 -17.25 -1.29
C LYS A 139 15.90 -16.01 -1.09
N VAL A 140 16.97 -15.88 -1.88
CA VAL A 140 17.87 -14.72 -1.84
C VAL A 140 17.12 -13.43 -2.16
N GLY A 141 16.24 -13.45 -3.17
CA GLY A 141 15.41 -12.30 -3.51
C GLY A 141 14.50 -11.91 -2.35
N TRP A 142 13.79 -12.88 -1.76
CA TRP A 142 12.94 -12.66 -0.59
C TRP A 142 13.71 -12.08 0.59
N SER A 143 14.87 -12.65 0.93
CA SER A 143 15.72 -12.14 2.00
C SER A 143 16.19 -10.72 1.73
N ALA A 144 16.66 -10.42 0.51
CA ALA A 144 17.10 -9.08 0.13
C ALA A 144 15.95 -8.06 0.23
N ALA A 145 14.74 -8.41 -0.21
CA ALA A 145 13.56 -7.58 -0.08
C ALA A 145 13.23 -7.28 1.39
N VAL A 146 13.16 -8.31 2.25
CA VAL A 146 12.87 -8.14 3.67
C VAL A 146 13.95 -7.33 4.39
N VAL A 147 15.23 -7.59 4.11
CA VAL A 147 16.35 -6.85 4.71
C VAL A 147 16.30 -5.38 4.30
N TYR A 148 16.07 -5.09 3.02
CA TYR A 148 15.93 -3.71 2.55
C TYR A 148 14.82 -2.98 3.30
N GLN A 149 13.64 -3.59 3.40
CA GLN A 149 12.48 -3.03 4.11
C GLN A 149 12.80 -2.74 5.58
N PHE A 150 13.41 -3.72 6.25
CA PHE A 150 13.83 -3.59 7.64
C PHE A 150 14.82 -2.43 7.82
N LEU A 151 15.82 -2.31 6.96
CA LEU A 151 16.82 -1.23 7.04
C LEU A 151 16.17 0.15 6.85
N VAL A 152 15.25 0.31 5.91
CA VAL A 152 14.54 1.60 5.73
C VAL A 152 13.66 1.92 6.94
N MET A 153 12.98 0.93 7.51
CA MET A 153 12.18 1.11 8.73
C MET A 153 13.05 1.49 9.94
N VAL A 154 14.21 0.84 10.12
CA VAL A 154 15.17 1.20 11.17
C VAL A 154 15.65 2.63 10.98
N TYR A 155 16.07 3.00 9.77
CA TYR A 155 16.49 4.37 9.45
C TYR A 155 15.39 5.41 9.74
N ALA A 156 14.14 5.12 9.40
CA ALA A 156 13.03 6.03 9.68
C ALA A 156 12.67 6.10 11.18
N HIS A 157 12.83 5.00 11.91
CA HIS A 157 12.49 4.92 13.33
C HIS A 157 13.55 5.59 14.23
N THR A 158 14.79 5.77 13.75
CA THR A 158 15.80 6.58 14.47
C THR A 158 15.51 8.08 14.40
N ASN A 159 14.64 8.54 13.50
CA ASN A 159 14.24 9.94 13.44
C ASN A 159 13.43 10.31 14.71
N PRO A 160 13.85 11.34 15.49
CA PRO A 160 13.19 11.70 16.74
C PRO A 160 11.76 12.23 16.56
N VAL A 161 11.39 12.65 15.34
CA VAL A 161 10.05 13.17 15.03
C VAL A 161 9.04 12.04 14.78
N THR A 162 9.50 10.82 14.49
CA THR A 162 8.61 9.67 14.25
C THR A 162 7.91 9.27 15.55
N PRO A 163 6.56 9.32 15.62
CA PRO A 163 5.82 8.92 16.82
C PRO A 163 6.14 7.49 17.24
N ARG A 164 6.25 7.27 18.55
CA ARG A 164 6.60 5.96 19.13
C ARG A 164 5.45 5.37 19.92
N GLY A 165 5.35 4.04 19.88
CA GLY A 165 4.38 3.30 20.67
C GLY A 165 4.75 3.25 22.15
N THR A 166 3.73 3.12 23.00
CA THR A 166 3.92 2.67 24.39
C THR A 166 4.24 1.18 24.40
N PRO A 167 4.78 0.61 25.50
CA PRO A 167 4.97 -0.84 25.62
C PRO A 167 3.68 -1.63 25.30
N VAL A 168 2.53 -1.16 25.79
CA VAL A 168 1.22 -1.75 25.48
C VAL A 168 0.90 -1.66 23.98
N GLY A 169 1.14 -0.52 23.35
CA GLY A 169 0.95 -0.35 21.91
C GLY A 169 1.79 -1.31 21.07
N TYR A 170 3.05 -1.55 21.44
CA TYR A 170 3.90 -2.54 20.77
C TYR A 170 3.44 -3.98 21.00
N LEU A 171 2.94 -4.32 22.19
CA LEU A 171 2.32 -5.63 22.45
C LEU A 171 1.11 -5.85 21.56
N VAL A 172 0.21 -4.87 21.45
CA VAL A 172 -0.96 -4.94 20.57
C VAL A 172 -0.56 -5.02 19.10
N PHE A 173 0.43 -4.25 18.67
CA PHE A 173 1.02 -4.39 17.33
C PHE A 173 1.52 -5.81 17.07
N GLY A 174 2.26 -6.40 18.01
CA GLY A 174 2.73 -7.79 17.90
C GLY A 174 1.57 -8.78 17.75
N LEU A 175 0.51 -8.62 18.53
CA LEU A 175 -0.71 -9.44 18.40
C LEU A 175 -1.39 -9.25 17.04
N LEU A 176 -1.50 -8.02 16.53
CA LEU A 176 -2.05 -7.74 15.20
C LEU A 176 -1.24 -8.44 14.11
N VAL A 177 0.10 -8.39 14.19
CA VAL A 177 0.97 -9.10 13.25
C VAL A 177 0.76 -10.61 13.33
N ILE A 178 0.72 -11.20 14.53
CA ILE A 178 0.48 -12.64 14.72
C ILE A 178 -0.86 -13.06 14.10
N VAL A 179 -1.93 -12.32 14.39
CA VAL A 179 -3.26 -12.58 13.83
C VAL A 179 -3.25 -12.44 12.31
N ALA A 180 -2.66 -11.38 11.77
CA ALA A 180 -2.57 -11.16 10.34
C ALA A 180 -1.79 -12.28 9.64
N VAL A 181 -0.63 -12.69 10.18
CA VAL A 181 0.17 -13.82 9.66
C VAL A 181 -0.65 -15.12 9.69
N PHE A 182 -1.33 -15.41 10.81
CA PHE A 182 -2.17 -16.59 10.93
C PHE A 182 -3.29 -16.61 9.87
N LEU A 183 -3.98 -15.47 9.69
CA LEU A 183 -5.02 -15.33 8.68
C LEU A 183 -4.45 -15.50 7.26
N VAL A 184 -3.26 -14.94 6.96
CA VAL A 184 -2.61 -15.11 5.65
C VAL A 184 -2.33 -16.58 5.42
N ILE A 185 -1.62 -17.25 6.32
CA ILE A 185 -1.28 -18.67 6.20
C ILE A 185 -2.53 -19.53 6.03
N LYS A 186 -3.56 -19.30 6.86
CA LYS A 186 -4.84 -20.03 6.77
C LYS A 186 -5.50 -19.79 5.40
N SER A 187 -5.51 -18.56 4.92
CA SER A 187 -6.12 -18.23 3.64
C SER A 187 -5.40 -18.89 2.45
N LEU A 188 -4.07 -19.02 2.50
CA LEU A 188 -3.26 -19.61 1.43
C LEU A 188 -3.45 -21.13 1.26
N LYS A 189 -4.06 -21.80 2.25
CA LYS A 189 -4.41 -23.23 2.16
C LYS A 189 -5.66 -23.50 1.31
N THR A 190 -6.38 -22.47 0.89
CA THR A 190 -7.57 -22.63 0.03
C THR A 190 -7.17 -23.11 -1.38
N PRO A 191 -8.03 -23.91 -2.06
CA PRO A 191 -7.75 -24.37 -3.41
C PRO A 191 -7.45 -23.21 -4.36
N LYS A 192 -6.40 -23.37 -5.17
CA LYS A 192 -5.96 -22.34 -6.11
C LYS A 192 -7.02 -22.17 -7.20
N PRO A 193 -7.55 -20.96 -7.44
CA PRO A 193 -8.42 -20.73 -8.58
C PRO A 193 -7.67 -20.98 -9.90
N SER A 194 -8.42 -21.30 -10.94
CA SER A 194 -7.89 -21.31 -12.30
C SER A 194 -7.41 -19.92 -12.71
N ILE A 195 -6.46 -19.87 -13.65
CA ILE A 195 -6.01 -18.61 -14.23
C ILE A 195 -7.19 -17.99 -14.97
N GLN A 196 -7.68 -16.87 -14.47
CA GLN A 196 -8.67 -16.05 -15.16
C GLN A 196 -7.97 -14.95 -15.95
N LEU A 197 -8.43 -14.72 -17.17
CA LEU A 197 -7.98 -13.59 -17.97
C LEU A 197 -8.43 -12.29 -17.31
N PHE A 198 -7.57 -11.27 -17.33
CA PHE A 198 -7.89 -9.94 -16.83
C PHE A 198 -9.17 -9.41 -17.52
N GLN A 199 -10.15 -8.99 -16.71
CA GLN A 199 -11.42 -8.45 -17.19
C GLN A 199 -11.50 -6.97 -16.81
N PRO A 200 -11.39 -6.04 -17.77
CA PRO A 200 -11.49 -4.62 -17.48
C PRO A 200 -12.91 -4.27 -17.00
N SER A 201 -13.00 -3.27 -16.14
CA SER A 201 -14.24 -2.77 -15.57
C SER A 201 -14.22 -1.24 -15.54
N LYS A 202 -15.26 -0.61 -16.09
CA LYS A 202 -15.37 0.87 -16.11
C LYS A 202 -15.23 1.50 -14.73
N LEU A 203 -15.78 0.87 -13.69
CA LEU A 203 -15.63 1.35 -12.32
C LEU A 203 -14.18 1.27 -11.86
N MET A 204 -13.51 0.14 -12.08
CA MET A 204 -12.11 -0.01 -11.66
C MET A 204 -11.17 0.88 -12.48
N ASP A 205 -11.47 1.12 -13.76
CA ASP A 205 -10.77 2.11 -14.60
C ASP A 205 -10.94 3.52 -14.00
N PHE A 206 -12.16 3.89 -13.60
CA PHE A 206 -12.41 5.17 -12.93
C PHE A 206 -11.64 5.28 -11.61
N LEU A 207 -11.66 4.25 -10.75
CA LEU A 207 -10.91 4.27 -9.49
C LEU A 207 -9.39 4.35 -9.73
N ALA A 208 -8.86 3.58 -10.68
CA ALA A 208 -7.43 3.55 -10.99
C ALA A 208 -6.92 4.85 -11.62
N PHE A 209 -7.47 5.26 -12.76
CA PHE A 209 -7.01 6.46 -13.45
C PHE A 209 -7.47 7.73 -12.74
N GLY A 210 -8.64 7.72 -12.09
CA GLY A 210 -9.07 8.82 -11.22
C GLY A 210 -8.12 9.02 -10.05
N SER A 211 -7.61 7.95 -9.43
CA SER A 211 -6.58 8.05 -8.39
C SER A 211 -5.31 8.72 -8.91
N VAL A 212 -4.84 8.36 -10.11
CA VAL A 212 -3.66 9.01 -10.71
C VAL A 212 -3.87 10.51 -10.85
N VAL A 213 -5.02 10.92 -11.41
CA VAL A 213 -5.35 12.34 -11.61
C VAL A 213 -5.44 13.08 -10.27
N ILE A 214 -6.17 12.52 -9.30
CA ILE A 214 -6.36 13.15 -7.98
C ILE A 214 -5.03 13.28 -7.25
N PHE A 215 -4.21 12.22 -7.23
CA PHE A 215 -2.92 12.25 -6.53
C PHE A 215 -1.95 13.25 -7.16
N LEU A 216 -1.92 13.37 -8.49
CA LEU A 216 -1.14 14.40 -9.17
C LEU A 216 -1.60 15.81 -8.80
N ILE A 217 -2.92 16.05 -8.79
CA ILE A 217 -3.48 17.36 -8.43
C ILE A 217 -3.13 17.72 -6.99
N LEU A 218 -3.37 16.81 -6.04
CA LEU A 218 -3.13 17.05 -4.61
C LEU A 218 -1.64 17.32 -4.33
N GLY A 219 -0.75 16.47 -4.83
CA GLY A 219 0.69 16.63 -4.57
C GLY A 219 1.33 17.85 -5.26
N THR A 220 0.77 18.29 -6.40
CA THR A 220 1.31 19.41 -7.17
C THR A 220 0.77 20.76 -6.71
N PHE A 221 -0.53 20.86 -6.44
CA PHE A 221 -1.19 22.15 -6.19
C PHE A 221 -1.53 22.42 -4.72
N PHE A 222 -1.75 21.37 -3.91
CA PHE A 222 -2.27 21.55 -2.55
C PHE A 222 -1.19 21.43 -1.47
N ILE A 223 -0.05 20.78 -1.76
CA ILE A 223 1.04 20.67 -0.78
C ILE A 223 2.17 21.64 -1.11
N SER A 224 2.28 22.69 -0.30
CA SER A 224 3.19 23.83 -0.56
C SER A 224 4.31 23.99 0.47
N GLY A 225 4.36 23.16 1.52
CA GLY A 225 5.33 23.24 2.61
C GLY A 225 6.32 22.08 2.70
N GLU A 226 7.44 22.28 3.39
CA GLU A 226 8.45 21.23 3.66
C GLU A 226 8.05 20.29 4.81
N GLN A 227 7.13 20.71 5.69
CA GLN A 227 6.69 19.92 6.83
C GLN A 227 5.39 19.16 6.55
N ILE A 228 5.30 17.95 7.11
CA ILE A 228 4.15 17.04 6.98
C ILE A 228 2.93 17.66 7.71
N VAL A 229 1.91 17.99 6.91
CA VAL A 229 0.47 18.01 7.22
C VAL A 229 -0.07 19.04 8.22
N THR A 230 0.67 19.53 9.22
CA THR A 230 0.04 20.21 10.37
C THR A 230 0.22 21.72 10.48
N SER A 231 1.03 22.37 9.65
CA SER A 231 1.28 23.81 9.78
C SER A 231 0.62 24.70 8.72
N GLN A 232 0.06 24.15 7.64
CA GLN A 232 -0.53 24.92 6.55
C GLN A 232 -1.93 24.42 6.15
N PRO A 233 -2.95 25.30 6.04
CA PRO A 233 -4.32 24.91 5.70
C PRO A 233 -4.45 24.10 4.40
N LEU A 234 -3.63 24.41 3.39
CA LEU A 234 -3.64 23.69 2.11
C LEU A 234 -3.16 22.24 2.24
N ASN A 235 -2.15 21.98 3.07
CA ASN A 235 -1.68 20.62 3.34
C ASN A 235 -2.76 19.80 4.07
N LEU A 236 -3.48 20.42 5.01
CA LEU A 236 -4.59 19.78 5.72
C LEU A 236 -5.76 19.48 4.77
N LEU A 237 -6.06 20.40 3.85
CA LEU A 237 -7.04 20.19 2.81
C LEU A 237 -6.63 19.03 1.89
N ALA A 238 -5.37 18.97 1.47
CA ALA A 238 -4.85 17.88 0.62
C ALA A 238 -5.07 16.51 1.27
N VAL A 239 -4.66 16.36 2.53
CA VAL A 239 -4.83 15.11 3.29
C VAL A 239 -6.31 14.78 3.48
N THR A 240 -7.15 15.77 3.77
CA THR A 240 -8.59 15.57 3.90
C THR A 240 -9.19 15.03 2.60
N LEU A 241 -8.85 15.64 1.46
CA LEU A 241 -9.32 15.22 0.14
C LEU A 241 -8.79 13.84 -0.26
N GLU A 242 -7.52 13.55 0.03
CA GLU A 242 -6.93 12.22 -0.16
C GLU A 242 -7.69 11.17 0.64
N ASN A 243 -7.98 11.45 1.92
CA ASN A 243 -8.72 10.54 2.78
C ASN A 243 -10.14 10.29 2.29
N ILE A 244 -10.86 11.34 1.87
CA ILE A 244 -12.17 11.23 1.26
C ILE A 244 -12.09 10.33 0.02
N TRP A 245 -11.08 10.51 -0.83
CA TRP A 245 -10.89 9.69 -2.02
C TRP A 245 -10.56 8.23 -1.67
N VAL A 246 -9.72 7.97 -0.67
CA VAL A 246 -9.40 6.62 -0.17
C VAL A 246 -10.66 5.93 0.36
N PHE A 247 -11.47 6.64 1.15
CA PHE A 247 -12.75 6.13 1.63
C PHE A 247 -13.71 5.81 0.49
N PHE A 248 -13.84 6.72 -0.46
CA PHE A 248 -14.66 6.52 -1.65
C PHE A 248 -14.21 5.29 -2.45
N CYS A 249 -12.91 5.14 -2.71
CA CYS A 249 -12.35 3.97 -3.39
C CYS A 249 -12.66 2.68 -2.63
N GLY A 250 -12.47 2.69 -1.31
CA GLY A 250 -12.79 1.57 -0.43
C GLY A 250 -14.25 1.15 -0.55
N LEU A 251 -15.18 2.10 -0.32
CA LEU A 251 -16.61 1.84 -0.37
C LEU A 251 -17.07 1.38 -1.75
N ALA A 252 -16.66 2.09 -2.81
CA ALA A 252 -17.00 1.75 -4.19
C ALA A 252 -16.51 0.34 -4.55
N PHE A 253 -15.29 -0.02 -4.14
CA PHE A 253 -14.76 -1.37 -4.33
C PHE A 253 -15.58 -2.42 -3.59
N PHE A 254 -15.91 -2.21 -2.30
CA PHE A 254 -16.71 -3.18 -1.55
C PHE A 254 -18.11 -3.36 -2.14
N VAL A 255 -18.80 -2.27 -2.51
CA VAL A 255 -20.10 -2.34 -3.20
C VAL A 255 -19.98 -3.11 -4.51
N TYR A 256 -18.96 -2.83 -5.32
CA TYR A 256 -18.69 -3.55 -6.56
C TYR A 256 -18.49 -5.06 -6.32
N ARG A 257 -17.77 -5.44 -5.27
CA ARG A 257 -17.55 -6.85 -4.91
C ARG A 257 -18.81 -7.55 -4.41
N LEU A 258 -19.67 -6.85 -3.67
CA LEU A 258 -20.95 -7.41 -3.25
C LEU A 258 -21.87 -7.70 -4.45
N GLN A 259 -21.81 -6.85 -5.48
CA GLN A 259 -22.60 -7.02 -6.70
C GLN A 259 -22.02 -8.08 -7.65
N LYS A 260 -20.70 -8.07 -7.88
CA LYS A 260 -20.02 -9.08 -8.71
C LYS A 260 -19.43 -10.19 -7.85
N LYS A 261 -20.17 -11.29 -7.71
CA LYS A 261 -19.73 -12.51 -7.01
C LYS A 261 -18.49 -13.20 -7.62
N SER A 262 -18.03 -12.82 -8.82
CA SER A 262 -16.87 -13.45 -9.46
C SER A 262 -15.57 -13.02 -8.79
N ASP A 263 -14.67 -13.95 -8.52
CA ASP A 263 -13.31 -13.70 -7.98
C ASP A 263 -12.40 -13.03 -9.01
N VAL A 264 -12.79 -11.86 -9.56
CA VAL A 264 -11.99 -11.15 -10.56
C VAL A 264 -10.61 -10.90 -9.99
N ILE A 265 -9.64 -11.63 -10.53
CA ILE A 265 -8.24 -11.53 -10.16
C ILE A 265 -7.73 -10.25 -10.80
N VAL A 266 -7.33 -9.33 -9.94
CA VAL A 266 -6.54 -8.18 -10.36
C VAL A 266 -5.16 -8.67 -10.76
#